data_AF-A0AAJ5BD95-F1
#
_entry.id   AF-A0AAJ5BD95-F1
#
_cell.length_a   1.000
_cell.length_b   1.000
_cell.length_c   1.000
_cell.angle_alpha   90.00
_cell.angle_beta   90.00
_cell.angle_gamma   90.00
#
_symmetry.space_group_name_H-M   'P 1'
#
loop_
_entity.id
_entity.type
_entity.pdbx_description
1 polymer ?
#
loop_
_entity_poly.entity_id
_entity_poly.type
_entity_poly.pdbx_seq_one_letter_code
_entity_poly.pdbx_strand_id
1 'polypeptide(L)' 'MAKPIKITPTLKGKDAARFLKQIEANKSTPKDNARLEQIRKDASILNSLFKKI' A
#
# COMPACT_ATOMS: atom_id res chain seq x y z
N MET A 1 -33.78 0.88 -10.06
CA MET A 1 -32.87 -0.30 -10.07
C MET A 1 -31.75 -0.03 -9.08
N ALA A 2 -31.51 -0.92 -8.12
CA ALA A 2 -30.39 -0.77 -7.19
C ALA A 2 -29.06 -0.92 -7.93
N LYS A 3 -28.06 -0.10 -7.57
CA LYS A 3 -26.71 -0.24 -8.15
C LYS A 3 -26.12 -1.60 -7.71
N PRO A 4 -25.39 -2.31 -8.58
CA PRO A 4 -24.77 -3.58 -8.21
C PRO A 4 -23.82 -3.37 -7.02
N ILE A 5 -23.91 -4.23 -6.00
CA ILE A 5 -22.98 -4.23 -4.88
C ILE A 5 -21.63 -4.72 -5.42
N LYS A 6 -20.62 -3.84 -5.46
CA LYS A 6 -19.25 -4.23 -5.79
C LYS A 6 -18.69 -5.03 -4.61
N ILE A 7 -18.24 -6.26 -4.87
CA ILE A 7 -17.65 -7.12 -3.84
C ILE A 7 -16.38 -6.43 -3.32
N THR A 8 -16.35 -6.14 -2.02
CA THR A 8 -15.14 -5.63 -1.37
C THR A 8 -14.13 -6.77 -1.23
N PRO A 9 -12.87 -6.60 -1.65
CA PRO A 9 -11.87 -7.63 -1.47
C PRO A 9 -11.61 -7.83 0.02
N THR A 10 -11.89 -9.04 0.52
CA THR A 10 -11.59 -9.45 1.89
C THR A 10 -10.36 -10.34 1.92
N LEU A 11 -9.44 -10.09 2.84
CA LEU A 11 -8.32 -11.00 3.09
C LEU A 11 -8.85 -12.33 3.65
N LYS A 12 -8.48 -13.46 3.02
CA LYS A 12 -8.79 -14.79 3.55
C LYS A 12 -7.87 -15.09 4.73
N GLY A 13 -8.26 -15.97 5.66
CA GLY A 13 -7.58 -16.13 6.97
C GLY A 13 -6.04 -16.23 6.91
N LYS A 14 -5.48 -16.98 5.95
CA LYS A 14 -4.02 -17.07 5.74
C LYS A 14 -3.40 -15.74 5.28
N ASP A 15 -4.07 -15.03 4.40
CA ASP A 15 -3.65 -13.72 3.90
C ASP A 15 -3.78 -12.65 4.98
N ALA A 16 -4.82 -12.72 5.82
CA ALA A 16 -5.01 -11.83 6.95
C ALA A 16 -3.90 -12.00 8.00
N ALA A 17 -3.54 -13.24 8.33
CA ALA A 17 -2.43 -13.51 9.25
C ALA A 17 -1.08 -13.05 8.67
N ARG A 18 -0.86 -13.23 7.37
CA ARG A 18 0.36 -12.75 6.69
C ARG A 18 0.43 -11.23 6.67
N PHE A 19 -0.69 -10.56 6.38
CA PHE A 19 -0.81 -9.12 6.38
C PHE A 19 -0.54 -8.53 7.76
N LEU A 20 -1.13 -9.13 8.82
CA LEU A 20 -0.89 -8.70 10.20
C LEU A 20 0.59 -8.81 10.58
N LYS A 21 1.23 -9.95 10.28
CA LYS A 21 2.68 -10.14 10.52
C LYS A 21 3.54 -9.11 9.79
N GLN A 22 3.18 -8.75 8.56
CA GLN A 22 3.89 -7.72 7.80
C GLN A 22 3.72 -6.33 8.44
N ILE A 23 2.54 -6.00 8.95
CA ILE A 23 2.29 -4.74 9.68
C ILE A 23 3.17 -4.68 10.93
N GLU A 24 3.17 -5.75 11.72
CA GLU A 24 3.97 -5.82 12.95
C GLU A 24 5.46 -5.66 12.68
N ALA A 25 5.99 -6.37 11.68
CA ALA A 25 7.39 -6.26 11.28
C ALA A 25 7.75 -4.85 10.79
N ASN A 26 6.86 -4.21 10.02
CA ASN A 26 7.06 -2.84 9.53
C ASN A 26 6.98 -1.78 10.64
N LYS A 27 6.27 -2.07 11.75
CA LYS A 27 6.14 -1.17 12.90
C LYS A 27 7.43 -1.09 13.70
N SER A 28 8.16 -2.21 13.83
CA SER A 28 9.40 -2.29 14.60
C SER A 28 10.65 -1.85 13.85
N THR A 29 10.61 -1.80 12.51
CA THR A 29 11.75 -1.33 11.73
C THR A 29 11.86 0.19 11.76
N PRO A 30 12.95 0.79 12.30
CA PRO A 30 13.21 2.20 12.11
C PRO A 30 13.28 2.46 10.60
N LYS A 31 12.39 3.33 10.10
CA LYS A 31 12.37 3.66 8.68
C LYS A 31 13.64 4.43 8.38
N ASP A 32 14.57 3.74 7.74
CA ASP A 32 15.82 4.28 7.28
C ASP A 32 15.55 5.55 6.44
N ASN A 33 16.18 6.67 6.77
CA ASN A 33 15.92 7.95 6.10
C ASN A 33 16.15 7.86 4.58
N ALA A 34 17.07 6.99 4.18
CA ALA A 34 17.32 6.65 2.77
C ALA A 34 16.07 6.08 2.08
N ARG A 35 15.27 5.25 2.77
CA ARG A 35 14.06 4.66 2.22
C ARG A 35 12.93 5.68 2.08
N LEU A 36 12.85 6.66 2.98
CA LEU A 36 11.89 7.77 2.86
C LEU A 36 12.20 8.66 1.66
N GLU A 37 13.48 8.96 1.44
CA GLU A 37 13.93 9.71 0.26
C GLU A 37 13.63 8.94 -1.04
N GLN A 38 13.82 7.61 -1.04
CA GLN A 38 13.45 6.76 -2.17
C GLN A 38 11.94 6.85 -2.48
N ILE A 39 11.09 6.71 -1.45
CA ILE A 39 9.62 6.80 -1.60
C ILE A 39 9.20 8.16 -2.15
N ARG A 40 9.84 9.26 -1.71
CA ARG A 40 9.56 10.61 -2.24
C ARG A 40 9.91 10.75 -3.71
N LYS A 41 11.05 10.20 -4.13
CA LYS A 41 11.45 10.18 -5.55
C LYS A 41 10.47 9.37 -6.39
N ASP A 42 10.11 8.18 -5.94
CA ASP A 42 9.17 7.30 -6.65
C ASP A 42 7.79 7.95 -6.78
N ALA A 43 7.30 8.59 -5.71
CA ALA A 43 6.03 9.32 -5.74
C ALA A 43 6.06 10.52 -6.70
N SER A 44 7.18 11.24 -6.79
CA SER A 44 7.35 12.33 -7.76
C SER A 44 7.27 11.83 -9.21
N ILE A 45 7.92 10.70 -9.50
CA ILE A 45 7.87 10.04 -10.81
C ILE A 45 6.43 9.63 -11.15
N LEU A 46 5.74 8.94 -10.23
CA LEU A 46 4.35 8.54 -10.42
C LEU A 46 3.44 9.75 -10.68
N ASN A 47 3.58 10.83 -9.90
CA ASN A 47 2.81 12.06 -10.11
C ASN A 47 3.06 12.68 -11.48
N SER A 48 4.29 12.63 -11.98
CA SER A 48 4.62 13.13 -13.33
C SER A 48 3.99 12.30 -14.45
N LEU A 49 3.85 10.99 -14.24
CA LEU A 49 3.18 10.08 -15.17
C LEU A 49 1.66 10.29 -15.16
N PHE A 50 1.06 10.43 -13.97
CA PHE A 50 -0.38 10.64 -13.82
C PHE A 50 -0.85 12.04 -14.24
N LYS A 51 -0.02 13.08 -14.15
CA LYS A 51 -0.35 14.42 -14.68
C LYS A 51 -0.46 14.49 -16.20
N LYS A 52 -0.02 13.44 -16.91
CA LYS A 52 0.01 13.38 -18.38
C LYS A 52 -1.21 12.67 -18.99
N ILE A 53 -2.15 12.22 -18.15
CA ILE A 53 -3.45 11.63 -18.50
C ILE A 53 -4.54 12.60 -18.02
#